data_AF-A0A944S8D2-F1
#
_entry.id   AF-A0A944S8D2-F1
#
_cell.length_a   1.000
_cell.length_b   1.000
_cell.length_c   1.000
_cell.angle_alpha   90.00
_cell.angle_beta   90.00
_cell.angle_gamma   90.00
#
_symmetry.space_group_name_H-M   'P 1'
#
loop_
_entity.id
_entity.type
_entity.pdbx_description
1 polymer ?
#
loop_
_entity_poly.entity_id
_entity_poly.type
_entity_poly.pdbx_seq_one_letter_code
_entity_poly.pdbx_strand_id
1 'polypeptide(L)'
;MEESSTDPLSPLLQDIDKNIEQGEIERAEMLIERALRIDSERPSLWSSFAEIKFRQESYKESVTLAKKSNLLLGDNRDKLRKINWRIMARSREKLGDSAGASRAWIEFRGL
;
A
#
# COMPACT_ATOMS: atom_id res chain seq x y z
N MET A 1 -7.80 -18.40 -29.47
CA MET A 1 -6.66 -17.52 -29.21
C MET A 1 -7.19 -16.46 -28.27
N GLU A 2 -7.19 -16.76 -26.96
CA GLU A 2 -7.58 -15.77 -25.96
C GLU A 2 -6.51 -14.68 -26.02
N GLU A 3 -6.88 -13.47 -26.47
CA GLU A 3 -6.07 -12.30 -26.18
C GLU A 3 -5.81 -12.34 -24.68
N SER A 4 -4.54 -12.51 -24.32
CA SER A 4 -4.11 -12.39 -22.93
C SER A 4 -4.46 -10.95 -22.55
N SER A 5 -5.61 -10.79 -21.88
CA SER A 5 -6.15 -9.52 -21.43
C SER A 5 -5.10 -8.87 -20.55
N THR A 6 -4.22 -8.10 -21.17
CA THR A 6 -3.12 -7.44 -20.50
C THR A 6 -3.77 -6.45 -19.55
N ASP A 7 -3.57 -6.65 -18.25
CA ASP A 7 -4.15 -5.77 -17.24
C ASP A 7 -3.84 -4.31 -17.64
N PRO A 8 -4.86 -3.48 -17.92
CA PRO A 8 -4.66 -2.14 -18.48
C PRO A 8 -3.87 -1.23 -17.53
N LEU A 9 -3.74 -1.63 -16.26
CA LEU A 9 -2.91 -0.97 -15.27
C LEU A 9 -1.45 -1.38 -15.30
N SER A 10 -1.06 -2.44 -16.02
CA SER A 10 0.32 -2.96 -15.99
C SER A 10 1.39 -1.88 -16.23
N PRO A 11 1.28 -1.01 -17.26
CA PRO A 11 2.27 0.05 -17.47
C PRO A 11 2.27 1.07 -16.31
N LEU A 12 1.08 1.39 -15.79
CA LEU A 12 0.94 2.35 -14.69
C LEU A 12 1.52 1.80 -13.38
N LEU A 13 1.32 0.51 -13.10
CA LEU A 13 1.90 -0.18 -11.94
C LEU A 13 3.43 -0.20 -12.01
N GLN A 14 3.99 -0.53 -13.19
CA GLN A 14 5.44 -0.49 -13.40
C GLN A 14 6.01 0.91 -13.18
N ASP A 15 5.33 1.94 -13.69
CA ASP A 15 5.76 3.32 -13.46
C ASP A 15 5.66 3.72 -11.98
N ILE A 16 4.60 3.33 -11.27
CA ILE A 16 4.46 3.58 -9.82
C ILE A 16 5.64 2.98 -9.07
N ASP A 17 5.89 1.68 -9.26
CA ASP A 17 6.94 0.95 -8.54
C ASP A 17 8.32 1.56 -8.83
N LYS A 18 8.61 1.85 -10.10
CA LYS A 18 9.85 2.52 -10.51
C LYS A 18 10.03 3.89 -9.84
N ASN A 19 8.99 4.72 -9.77
CA ASN A 19 9.09 6.05 -9.15
C ASN A 19 9.28 5.95 -7.63
N ILE A 20 8.64 4.97 -6.96
CA ILE A 20 8.87 4.68 -5.53
C ILE A 20 10.34 4.27 -5.30
N GLU A 21 10.89 3.41 -6.16
CA GLU A 21 12.28 2.94 -6.07
C GLU A 21 13.29 4.07 -6.32
N GLN A 22 13.00 4.96 -7.26
CA GLN A 22 13.83 6.12 -7.60
C GLN A 22 13.74 7.26 -6.57
N GLY A 23 12.78 7.19 -5.63
CA GLY A 23 12.54 8.26 -4.66
C GLY A 23 11.74 9.44 -5.21
N GLU A 24 11.17 9.30 -6.40
CA GLU A 24 10.30 10.29 -7.06
C GLU A 24 8.87 10.20 -6.49
N ILE A 25 8.73 10.48 -5.19
CA ILE A 25 7.53 10.14 -4.42
C ILE A 25 6.29 10.94 -4.86
N GLU A 26 6.46 12.22 -5.22
CA GLU A 26 5.39 13.07 -5.75
C GLU A 26 4.87 12.54 -7.09
N ARG A 27 5.78 12.02 -7.93
CA ARG A 27 5.42 11.41 -9.20
C ARG A 27 4.69 10.10 -9.00
N ALA A 28 5.14 9.26 -8.07
CA ALA A 28 4.45 8.04 -7.69
C ALA A 28 3.02 8.32 -7.17
N GLU A 29 2.84 9.39 -6.39
CA GLU A 29 1.53 9.81 -5.89
C GLU A 29 0.56 10.19 -7.03
N MET A 30 0.98 11.00 -7.98
CA MET A 30 0.12 11.34 -9.13
C MET A 30 -0.31 10.09 -9.92
N LEU A 31 0.60 9.12 -10.08
CA LEU A 31 0.32 7.88 -10.80
C LEU A 31 -0.62 6.95 -10.01
N ILE A 32 -0.44 6.83 -8.69
CA ILE A 32 -1.31 5.99 -7.85
C ILE A 32 -2.74 6.54 -7.80
N GLU A 33 -2.91 7.87 -7.72
CA GLU A 33 -4.23 8.49 -7.77
C GLU A 33 -4.92 8.26 -9.11
N ARG A 34 -4.17 8.29 -10.22
CA ARG A 34 -4.69 7.93 -11.53
C ARG A 34 -5.10 6.45 -11.59
N ALA A 35 -4.30 5.56 -11.04
CA ALA A 35 -4.61 4.13 -11.00
C ALA A 35 -5.90 3.87 -10.20
N LEU A 36 -6.06 4.55 -9.06
CA LEU A 36 -7.25 4.44 -8.21
C LEU A 36 -8.52 4.99 -8.86
N ARG A 37 -8.43 5.92 -9.82
CA ARG A 37 -9.58 6.34 -10.65
C ARG A 37 -10.01 5.27 -11.64
N ILE A 38 -9.13 4.35 -12.01
CA ILE A 38 -9.40 3.25 -12.96
C ILE A 38 -9.91 2.02 -12.21
N ASP A 39 -9.24 1.63 -11.12
CA ASP A 39 -9.57 0.45 -10.31
C ASP A 39 -9.42 0.80 -8.83
N SER A 40 -10.53 1.21 -8.21
CA SER A 40 -10.53 1.62 -6.80
C SER A 40 -10.65 0.44 -5.83
N GLU A 41 -10.92 -0.77 -6.32
CA GLU A 41 -11.11 -1.98 -5.49
C GLU A 41 -9.84 -2.82 -5.38
N ARG A 42 -8.81 -2.52 -6.18
CA ARG A 42 -7.53 -3.22 -6.14
C ARG A 42 -6.74 -2.96 -4.84
N PRO A 43 -6.53 -3.99 -3.98
CA PRO A 43 -5.88 -3.80 -2.68
C PRO A 43 -4.42 -3.35 -2.78
N SER A 44 -3.70 -3.78 -3.82
CA SER A 44 -2.28 -3.44 -3.99
C SER A 44 -2.06 -1.96 -4.21
N LEU A 45 -2.98 -1.26 -4.89
CA LEU A 45 -2.89 0.19 -5.09
C LEU A 45 -2.96 0.94 -3.76
N TRP A 46 -3.87 0.54 -2.87
CA TRP A 46 -3.97 1.12 -1.52
C TRP A 46 -2.73 0.84 -0.67
N SER A 47 -2.08 -0.31 -0.85
CA SER A 47 -0.83 -0.66 -0.16
C SER A 47 0.34 0.20 -0.64
N SER A 48 0.51 0.34 -1.96
CA SER A 48 1.53 1.22 -2.55
C SER A 48 1.28 2.68 -2.17
N PHE A 49 0.02 3.13 -2.12
CA PHE A 49 -0.30 4.47 -1.65
C PHE A 49 0.06 4.67 -0.17
N ALA A 50 -0.14 3.64 0.66
CA ALA A 50 0.27 3.68 2.06
C ALA A 50 1.80 3.80 2.21
N GLU A 51 2.58 3.16 1.34
CA GLU A 51 4.04 3.31 1.31
C GLU A 51 4.46 4.72 0.86
N ILE A 52 3.85 5.26 -0.19
CA ILE A 52 4.07 6.64 -0.65
C ILE A 52 3.85 7.62 0.51
N LYS A 53 2.70 7.52 1.20
CA LYS A 53 2.39 8.37 2.36
C LYS A 53 3.35 8.15 3.53
N PHE A 54 3.86 6.94 3.73
CA PHE A 54 4.88 6.70 4.75
C PHE A 54 6.18 7.44 4.43
N ARG A 55 6.62 7.42 3.16
CA ARG A 55 7.84 8.11 2.70
C ARG A 55 7.71 9.63 2.76
N GLN A 56 6.50 10.15 2.59
CA GLN A 56 6.18 11.57 2.78
C GLN A 56 6.00 11.98 4.26
N GLU A 57 6.24 11.08 5.22
CA GLU A 57 6.00 11.31 6.65
C GLU A 57 4.53 11.57 7.03
N SER A 58 3.61 11.36 6.09
CA SER A 58 2.15 11.39 6.28
C SER A 58 1.65 10.11 6.94
N TYR A 59 2.17 9.82 8.14
CA TYR A 59 1.98 8.55 8.83
C TYR A 59 0.52 8.23 9.15
N LYS A 60 -0.31 9.24 9.46
CA LYS A 60 -1.75 9.05 9.73
C LYS A 60 -2.49 8.55 8.48
N GLU A 61 -2.22 9.17 7.34
CA GLU A 61 -2.79 8.74 6.04
C GLU A 61 -2.27 7.36 5.66
N SER A 62 -0.98 7.11 5.82
CA SER A 62 -0.36 5.79 5.58
C SER A 62 -1.08 4.67 6.34
N VAL A 63 -1.39 4.85 7.63
CA VAL A 63 -2.16 3.87 8.43
C VAL A 63 -3.56 3.66 7.84
N THR A 64 -4.25 4.73 7.46
CA THR A 64 -5.61 4.66 6.91
C THR A 64 -5.65 3.89 5.59
N LEU A 65 -4.70 4.15 4.69
CA LEU A 65 -4.60 3.51 3.39
C LEU A 65 -4.22 2.02 3.52
N ALA A 66 -3.27 1.68 4.39
CA ALA A 66 -2.90 0.28 4.66
C ALA A 66 -4.07 -0.53 5.26
N LYS A 67 -4.87 0.09 6.15
CA LYS A 67 -6.11 -0.52 6.65
C LYS A 67 -7.10 -0.77 5.52
N LYS A 68 -7.30 0.22 4.64
CA LYS A 68 -8.21 0.08 3.49
C LYS A 68 -7.75 -1.06 2.57
N SER A 69 -6.46 -1.17 2.29
CA SER A 69 -5.89 -2.29 1.55
C SER A 69 -6.25 -3.62 2.21
N ASN A 70 -6.04 -3.75 3.53
CA ASN A 70 -6.39 -4.97 4.28
C ASN A 70 -7.88 -5.33 4.25
N LEU A 71 -8.77 -4.34 4.22
CA LEU A 71 -10.23 -4.57 4.13
C LEU A 71 -10.65 -5.12 2.76
N LEU A 72 -9.93 -4.78 1.69
CA LEU A 72 -10.19 -5.25 0.33
C LEU A 72 -9.50 -6.59 0.03
N LEU A 73 -8.67 -7.11 0.94
CA LEU A 73 -8.02 -8.41 0.75
C LEU A 73 -9.01 -9.55 0.92
N GLY A 74 -9.17 -10.36 -0.13
CA GLY A 74 -9.74 -11.70 -0.02
C GLY A 74 -8.76 -12.71 0.60
N ASP A 75 -9.15 -13.97 0.58
CA ASP A 75 -8.37 -15.09 1.12
C ASP A 75 -7.05 -15.29 0.35
N ASN A 76 -6.07 -15.95 1.00
CA ASN A 76 -4.76 -16.29 0.43
C ASN A 76 -3.87 -15.10 0.01
N ARG A 77 -4.00 -13.94 0.67
CA ARG A 77 -3.22 -12.73 0.39
C ARG A 77 -2.29 -12.32 1.54
N ASP A 78 -1.71 -13.30 2.22
CA ASP A 78 -0.93 -13.07 3.45
C ASP A 78 0.30 -12.20 3.23
N LYS A 79 0.95 -12.29 2.06
CA LYS A 79 2.09 -11.43 1.72
C LYS A 79 1.72 -9.95 1.76
N LEU A 80 0.62 -9.57 1.11
CA LEU A 80 0.18 -8.18 1.04
C LEU A 80 -0.37 -7.71 2.41
N ARG A 81 -1.09 -8.61 3.11
CA ARG A 81 -1.55 -8.37 4.47
C ARG A 81 -0.39 -8.07 5.43
N LYS A 82 0.69 -8.84 5.32
CA LYS A 82 1.92 -8.67 6.10
C LYS A 82 2.63 -7.36 5.76
N ILE A 83 2.68 -6.96 4.50
CA ILE A 83 3.20 -5.65 4.09
C ILE A 83 2.41 -4.52 4.77
N ASN A 84 1.07 -4.57 4.70
CA ASN A 84 0.20 -3.55 5.30
C ASN A 84 0.37 -3.46 6.82
N TRP A 85 0.43 -4.59 7.54
CA TRP A 85 0.66 -4.57 8.98
C TRP A 85 2.01 -3.98 9.36
N ARG A 86 3.06 -4.28 8.60
CA ARG A 86 4.38 -3.67 8.79
C ARG A 86 4.34 -2.16 8.59
N ILE A 87 3.67 -1.68 7.54
CA ILE A 87 3.49 -0.24 7.29
C ILE A 87 2.75 0.40 8.47
N MET A 88 1.63 -0.18 8.89
CA MET A 88 0.83 0.33 10.01
C MET A 88 1.62 0.37 11.33
N ALA A 89 2.45 -0.64 11.60
CA ALA A 89 3.28 -0.68 12.80
C ALA A 89 4.31 0.46 12.79
N ARG A 90 5.09 0.58 11.71
CA ARG A 90 6.12 1.62 11.59
C ARG A 90 5.54 3.05 11.58
N SER A 91 4.41 3.26 10.89
CA SER A 91 3.72 4.55 10.89
C SER A 91 3.26 4.94 12.30
N ARG A 92 2.79 3.97 13.10
CA ARG A 92 2.37 4.23 14.48
C ARG A 92 3.55 4.51 15.42
N GLU A 93 4.68 3.83 15.23
CA GLU A 93 5.92 4.16 15.96
C GLU A 93 6.33 5.61 15.71
N LYS A 94 6.28 6.04 14.45
CA LYS A 94 6.58 7.44 14.07
C LYS A 94 5.59 8.46 14.65
N LEU A 95 4.36 8.04 14.92
CA LEU A 95 3.35 8.87 15.58
C LEU A 95 3.43 8.83 17.12
N GLY A 96 4.29 8.01 17.71
CA GLY A 96 4.34 7.79 19.16
C GLY A 96 3.20 6.89 19.70
N ASP A 97 2.41 6.24 18.83
CA ASP A 97 1.38 5.28 19.22
C ASP A 97 2.00 3.90 19.48
N SER A 98 2.79 3.79 20.56
CA SER A 98 3.48 2.55 20.92
C SER A 98 2.53 1.37 21.13
N ALA A 99 1.34 1.61 21.70
CA ALA A 99 0.34 0.57 21.93
C ALA A 99 -0.27 0.07 20.62
N GLY A 100 -0.60 0.96 19.68
CA GLY A 100 -1.09 0.57 18.37
C GLY A 100 0.00 -0.06 17.49
N ALA A 101 1.25 0.39 17.60
CA ALA A 101 2.38 -0.22 16.92
C ALA A 101 2.61 -1.66 17.38
N SER A 102 2.62 -1.88 18.70
CA SER A 102 2.76 -3.22 19.29
C SER A 102 1.67 -4.18 18.79
N ARG A 103 0.40 -3.75 18.79
CA ARG A 103 -0.70 -4.54 18.23
C ARG A 103 -0.48 -4.88 16.76
N ALA A 104 -0.07 -3.91 15.93
CA ALA A 104 0.20 -4.17 14.51
C ALA A 104 1.39 -5.13 14.29
N TRP A 105 2.41 -5.09 15.14
CA TRP A 105 3.53 -6.04 15.09
C TRP A 105 3.12 -7.47 15.46
N ILE A 106 2.17 -7.63 16.38
CA ILE A 106 1.61 -8.96 16.71
C ILE A 106 0.92 -9.54 15.48
N GLU A 107 0.03 -8.77 14.84
CA GLU A 107 -0.65 -9.19 13.60
C GLU A 107 0.35 -9.52 12.47
N PHE A 108 1.40 -8.70 12.30
CA PHE A 108 2.46 -8.94 11.32
C PHE A 108 3.17 -10.29 11.52
N ARG A 109 3.39 -10.70 12.78
CA ARG A 109 4.10 -11.93 13.15
C ARG A 109 3.21 -13.17 13.07
N GLY A 110 1.89 -13.00 13.16
CA GLY A 110 0.91 -14.09 13.12
C GLY A 110 0.57 -14.60 11.71
N LEU A 111 1.07 -13.94 10.66
CA LEU A 111 0.93 -14.29 9.24
C LEU A 111 2.21 -14.93 8.69
#